data_AF-K9DQ12-F1
#
_entry.id   AF-K9DQ12-F1
#
_cell.length_a   1.000
_cell.length_b   1.000
_cell.length_c   1.000
_cell.angle_alpha   90.00
_cell.angle_beta   90.00
_cell.angle_gamma   90.00
#
_symmetry.space_group_name_H-M   'P 1'
#
loop_
_entity.id
_entity.type
_entity.pdbx_description
1 polymer ?
#
loop_
_entity_poly.entity_id
_entity_poly.type
_entity_poly.pdbx_seq_one_letter_code
_entity_poly.pdbx_strand_id
1 'polypeptide(L)'
;MFSIELKILISFAWALIVFLVVALIIGPERKAQWFQRRKKYSFFNRRGFISEHLFFGYPKTKEGIFITAGMVTAIGAVILGLYYV
;
A
#
# COMPACT_ATOMS: atom_id res chain seq x y z
N MET A 1 -22.53 4.66 15.29
CA MET A 1 -21.46 5.59 14.87
C MET A 1 -20.19 5.25 15.64
N PHE A 2 -19.14 4.78 14.93
CA PHE A 2 -17.86 4.46 15.56
C PHE A 2 -17.15 5.73 16.05
N SER A 3 -16.30 5.63 17.07
CA SER A 3 -15.46 6.76 17.50
C SER A 3 -14.45 7.13 16.40
N ILE A 4 -13.98 8.37 16.42
CA ILE A 4 -13.00 8.84 15.43
C ILE A 4 -11.69 8.06 15.53
N GLU A 5 -11.23 7.69 16.73
CA GLU A 5 -10.00 6.90 16.89
C GLU A 5 -10.15 5.53 16.25
N LEU A 6 -11.30 4.88 16.43
CA LEU A 6 -11.57 3.58 15.85
C LEU A 6 -11.64 3.65 14.32
N LYS A 7 -12.26 4.69 13.75
CA LYS A 7 -12.28 4.92 12.29
C LYS A 7 -10.87 5.08 11.72
N ILE A 8 -9.99 5.81 12.42
CA ILE A 8 -8.57 5.97 12.04
C ILE A 8 -7.85 4.63 12.09
N LEU A 9 -8.01 3.85 13.16
CA LEU A 9 -7.38 2.54 13.31
C LEU A 9 -7.82 1.56 12.23
N ILE A 10 -9.12 1.49 11.92
CA ILE A 10 -9.64 0.64 10.85
C ILE A 10 -9.07 1.07 9.50
N SER A 11 -9.02 2.39 9.22
CA SER A 11 -8.48 2.92 7.96
C SER A 11 -7.00 2.55 7.78
N PHE A 12 -6.21 2.66 8.85
CA PHE A 12 -4.80 2.29 8.84
C PHE A 12 -4.60 0.78 8.64
N ALA A 13 -5.32 -0.04 9.39
CA ALA A 13 -5.26 -1.50 9.28
C ALA A 13 -5.68 -1.95 7.88
N TRP A 14 -6.76 -1.38 7.35
CA TRP A 14 -7.26 -1.68 6.01
C TRP A 14 -6.24 -1.34 4.93
N ALA A 15 -5.59 -0.18 5.01
CA ALA A 15 -4.53 0.18 4.07
C ALA A 15 -3.40 -0.85 4.08
N LEU A 16 -2.90 -1.24 5.26
CA LEU A 16 -1.84 -2.26 5.38
C LEU A 16 -2.26 -3.60 4.75
N ILE A 17 -3.50 -4.02 4.97
CA ILE A 17 -4.06 -5.24 4.37
C ILE A 17 -4.07 -5.13 2.84
N VAL A 18 -4.58 -4.03 2.29
CA VAL A 18 -4.61 -3.81 0.83
C VAL A 18 -3.21 -3.88 0.23
N PHE A 19 -2.24 -3.16 0.81
CA PHE A 19 -0.85 -3.19 0.35
C PHE A 19 -0.24 -4.60 0.43
N LEU A 20 -0.51 -5.35 1.50
CA LEU A 20 -0.01 -6.70 1.68
C LEU A 20 -0.60 -7.65 0.64
N VAL A 21 -1.93 -7.68 0.51
CA VAL A 21 -2.65 -8.55 -0.41
C VAL A 21 -2.20 -8.29 -1.84
N VAL A 22 -2.12 -7.03 -2.25
CA VAL A 22 -1.66 -6.67 -3.60
C VAL A 22 -0.21 -7.13 -3.80
N ALA A 23 0.67 -6.94 -2.81
CA ALA A 23 2.07 -7.36 -2.92
C ALA A 23 2.20 -8.87 -3.12
N LEU A 24 1.36 -9.65 -2.42
CA LEU A 24 1.29 -11.10 -2.55
C LEU A 24 0.76 -11.53 -3.92
N ILE A 25 -0.30 -10.87 -4.43
CA ILE A 25 -0.91 -11.19 -5.73
C ILE A 25 0.06 -10.92 -6.89
N ILE A 26 0.72 -9.75 -6.89
CA ILE A 26 1.61 -9.38 -8.00
C ILE A 26 2.92 -10.16 -7.95
N GLY A 27 3.40 -10.50 -6.74
CA GLY A 27 4.69 -11.15 -6.52
C GLY A 27 5.89 -10.22 -6.70
N PRO A 28 7.08 -10.63 -6.23
CA PRO A 28 8.26 -9.77 -6.16
C PRO A 28 8.80 -9.35 -7.54
N GLU A 29 8.69 -10.22 -8.55
CA GLU A 29 9.20 -9.98 -9.90
C GLU A 29 8.43 -8.86 -10.60
N ARG A 30 7.10 -9.02 -10.73
CA ARG A 30 6.23 -8.01 -11.32
C ARG A 30 6.27 -6.71 -10.54
N LYS A 31 6.36 -6.79 -9.20
CA LYS A 31 6.55 -5.60 -8.36
C LYS A 31 7.82 -4.84 -8.71
N ALA A 32 8.96 -5.51 -8.89
CA ALA A 32 10.23 -4.87 -9.28
C ALA A 32 10.22 -4.37 -10.74
N GLN A 33 9.45 -5.02 -11.61
CA GLN A 33 9.23 -4.60 -12.99
C GLN A 33 8.28 -3.42 -13.12
N TRP A 34 7.29 -3.27 -12.24
CA TRP A 34 6.28 -2.23 -12.36
C TRP A 34 6.56 -1.01 -11.51
N PHE A 35 7.28 -1.19 -10.40
CA PHE A 35 7.62 -0.17 -9.44
C PHE A 35 9.12 -0.04 -9.26
N GLN A 36 9.60 1.19 -9.11
CA GLN A 36 11.00 1.46 -8.86
C GLN A 36 11.24 1.83 -7.39
N ARG A 37 12.16 1.11 -6.77
CA ARG A 37 12.67 1.41 -5.43
C ARG A 37 13.73 2.51 -5.48
N ARG A 38 13.84 3.29 -4.41
CA ARG A 38 14.92 4.28 -4.26
C ARG A 38 16.24 3.54 -4.09
N LYS A 39 17.22 3.80 -4.98
CA LYS A 39 18.51 3.09 -5.00
C LYS A 39 19.49 3.48 -3.88
N LYS A 40 19.31 4.65 -3.23
CA LYS A 40 20.17 5.08 -2.11
C LYS A 40 19.64 4.55 -0.77
N TYR A 41 20.26 3.47 -0.29
CA TYR A 41 20.08 2.96 1.06
C TYR A 41 21.29 3.35 1.92
N SER A 42 21.06 4.12 2.98
CA SER A 42 22.04 4.36 4.07
C SER A 42 21.81 3.36 5.21
N PHE A 43 22.76 3.22 6.13
CA PHE A 43 22.61 2.37 7.33
C PHE A 43 21.32 2.67 8.11
N PHE A 44 20.94 3.96 8.21
CA PHE A 44 19.69 4.41 8.83
C PHE A 44 18.42 4.19 7.99
N ASN A 45 18.54 3.81 6.72
CA ASN A 45 17.40 3.56 5.81
C ASN A 45 17.16 2.07 5.55
N ARG A 46 17.81 1.16 6.30
CA ARG A 46 17.52 -0.28 6.20
C ARG A 46 16.12 -0.55 6.75
N ARG A 47 15.29 -1.20 5.93
CA ARG A 47 13.92 -1.57 6.28
C ARG A 47 13.88 -3.03 6.72
N GLY A 48 13.00 -3.33 7.67
CA GLY A 48 12.69 -4.71 8.05
C GLY A 48 12.01 -5.48 6.91
N PHE A 49 11.99 -6.81 7.04
CA PHE A 49 11.45 -7.70 5.99
C PHE A 49 10.01 -7.34 5.57
N ILE A 50 9.13 -7.11 6.55
CA ILE A 50 7.72 -6.79 6.32
C ILE A 50 7.57 -5.41 5.67
N SER A 51 8.31 -4.41 6.15
CA SER A 51 8.21 -3.05 5.61
C SER A 51 8.80 -2.93 4.21
N GLU A 52 9.72 -3.81 3.82
CA GLU A 52 10.19 -3.91 2.43
C GLU A 52 9.13 -4.56 1.52
N HIS A 53 8.39 -5.56 2.02
CA HIS A 53 7.29 -6.19 1.26
C HIS A 53 6.09 -5.26 1.05
N LEU A 54 5.81 -4.38 2.00
CA LEU A 54 4.76 -3.36 1.86
C LEU A 54 5.20 -2.17 1.01
N PHE A 55 6.51 -2.01 0.77
CA PHE A 55 7.01 -0.86 0.02
C PHE A 55 7.03 -1.12 -1.48
N PHE A 56 6.16 -0.44 -2.21
CA PHE A 56 6.11 -0.53 -3.68
C PHE A 56 7.11 0.43 -4.33
N GLY A 57 7.24 1.66 -3.81
CA GLY A 57 8.03 2.71 -4.46
C GLY A 57 7.18 3.48 -5.46
N TYR A 58 7.79 4.04 -6.51
CA TYR A 58 7.05 4.78 -7.53
C TYR A 58 6.67 3.89 -8.70
N PRO A 59 5.44 4.00 -9.24
CA PRO A 59 5.05 3.28 -10.43
C PRO A 59 5.82 3.82 -11.64
N LYS A 60 6.47 2.93 -12.40
CA LYS A 60 7.23 3.29 -13.62
C LYS A 60 6.58 2.75 -14.91
N THR A 61 5.55 1.93 -14.78
CA THR A 61 4.82 1.28 -15.88
C THR A 61 3.32 1.60 -15.80
N LYS A 62 2.59 1.38 -16.89
CA LYS A 62 1.13 1.56 -16.92
C LYS A 62 0.45 0.62 -15.92
N GLU A 63 0.90 -0.62 -15.85
CA GLU A 63 0.46 -1.64 -14.90
C GLU A 63 0.68 -1.18 -13.46
N GLY A 64 1.85 -0.62 -13.16
CA GLY A 64 2.14 -0.03 -11.85
C GLY A 64 1.16 1.10 -11.50
N ILE A 65 0.84 1.98 -12.46
CA ILE A 65 -0.14 3.06 -12.26
C ILE A 65 -1.54 2.48 -12.01
N PHE A 66 -1.98 1.49 -12.80
CA PHE A 66 -3.27 0.82 -12.61
C PHE A 66 -3.37 0.15 -11.24
N ILE A 67 -2.31 -0.54 -10.79
CA ILE A 67 -2.27 -1.16 -9.47
C ILE A 67 -2.31 -0.10 -8.37
N THR A 68 -1.58 1.01 -8.51
CA THR A 68 -1.67 2.13 -7.56
C THR A 68 -3.07 2.72 -7.50
N ALA A 69 -3.70 2.97 -8.66
CA ALA A 69 -5.06 3.48 -8.72
C ALA A 69 -6.04 2.51 -8.04
N GLY A 70 -5.93 1.21 -8.33
CA GLY A 70 -6.76 0.17 -7.71
C GLY A 70 -6.60 0.13 -6.19
N MET A 71 -5.38 0.22 -5.66
CA MET A 71 -5.13 0.30 -4.22
C MET A 71 -5.76 1.55 -3.59
N VAL A 72 -5.60 2.72 -4.22
CA VAL A 72 -6.20 3.97 -3.73
C VAL A 72 -7.72 3.89 -3.71
N THR A 73 -8.33 3.35 -4.77
CA THR A 73 -9.79 3.16 -4.85
C THR A 73 -10.28 2.20 -3.77
N ALA A 74 -9.61 1.06 -3.57
CA ALA A 74 -10.00 0.06 -2.56
C ALA A 74 -9.89 0.60 -1.13
N ILE A 75 -8.86 1.40 -0.84
CA ILE A 75 -8.70 2.06 0.46
C ILE A 75 -9.77 3.15 0.62
N GLY A 76 -9.93 4.01 -0.39
CA GLY A 76 -10.87 5.12 -0.37
C GLY A 76 -12.32 4.69 -0.18
N ALA A 77 -12.74 3.58 -0.80
CA ALA A 77 -14.10 3.06 -0.66
C ALA A 77 -14.46 2.72 0.80
N VAL A 78 -13.55 2.10 1.54
CA VAL A 78 -13.78 1.76 2.96
C VAL A 78 -13.76 3.01 3.83
N ILE A 79 -12.84 3.94 3.59
CA ILE A 79 -12.78 5.20 4.34
C ILE A 79 -14.06 6.01 4.13
N LEU A 80 -14.55 6.07 2.88
CA LEU A 80 -15.81 6.72 2.53
C LEU A 80 -16.99 6.06 3.27
N GLY A 81 -17.06 4.73 3.26
CA GLY A 81 -18.08 3.98 4.02
C GLY A 81 -18.04 4.29 5.52
N LEU A 82 -16.85 4.32 6.13
CA LEU A 82 -16.67 4.67 7.53
C LEU A 82 -17.03 6.13 7.84
N TYR A 83 -16.92 7.04 6.87
CA TYR A 83 -17.31 8.43 7.05
C TYR A 83 -18.84 8.56 7.22
N TYR A 84 -19.61 7.80 6.43
CA TYR A 84 -21.07 7.85 6.44
C TYR A 84 -21.77 6.99 7.53
N VAL A 85 -21.00 6.20 8.32
CA VAL A 85 -21.50 5.29 9.39
C VAL A 85 -21.13 5.79 10.79
#